data_AF-A0A2J8IZB9-F1
#
_entry.id   AF-A0A2J8IZB9-F1
#
_cell.length_a   1.000
_cell.length_b   1.000
_cell.length_c   1.000
_cell.angle_alpha   90.00
_cell.angle_beta   90.00
_cell.angle_gamma   90.00
#
_symmetry.space_group_name_H-M   'P 1'
#
loop_
_entity.id
_entity.type
_entity.pdbx_description
1 polymer ?
#
loop_
_entity_poly.entity_id
_entity_poly.type
_entity_poly.pdbx_seq_one_letter_code
_entity_poly.pdbx_strand_id
1 'polypeptide(L)' 'MKRIFSLLEKTWLGAPIQFAWQKTSGNYLAVTGNCVAMDWDKDGDVLAVIAEKSSCIYLWDANTNKTSQLDNGMRKTY' A
#
# COMPACT_ATOMS: atom_id res chain seq x y z
N MET A 1 26.16 -6.01 -2.85
CA MET A 1 24.72 -5.84 -3.18
C MET A 1 24.33 -4.38 -3.00
N LYS A 2 23.68 -3.78 -4.00
CA LYS A 2 23.22 -2.38 -3.94
C LYS A 2 21.89 -2.33 -3.19
N ARG A 3 21.77 -1.47 -2.18
CA ARG A 3 20.47 -1.18 -1.56
C ARG A 3 19.68 -0.28 -2.50
N ILE A 4 18.50 -0.73 -2.86
CA ILE A 4 17.68 -0.19 -3.95
C ILE A 4 16.61 0.77 -3.36
N PHE A 5 16.13 0.49 -2.15
CA PHE A 5 15.36 1.42 -1.31
C PHE A 5 15.57 1.08 0.18
N SER A 6 15.31 2.04 1.06
CA SER A 6 15.29 1.85 2.52
C SER A 6 13.94 2.38 3.00
N LEU A 7 13.06 1.48 3.42
CA LEU A 7 11.90 1.84 4.22
C LEU A 7 12.43 2.26 5.59
N LEU A 8 12.15 3.49 6.02
CA LEU A 8 12.56 3.95 7.34
C LEU A 8 11.67 3.23 8.38
N GLU A 9 12.11 2.07 8.85
CA GLU A 9 11.40 1.33 9.89
C GLU A 9 11.36 2.18 11.16
N LYS A 10 10.15 2.62 11.50
CA LYS A 10 9.66 2.77 12.88
C LYS A 10 8.14 2.73 12.85
N THR A 11 7.60 1.61 12.37
CA THR A 11 6.17 1.31 12.53
C THR A 11 5.95 0.83 13.96
N TRP A 12 5.77 1.79 14.86
CA TRP A 12 5.08 1.55 16.12
C TRP A 12 3.68 0.96 15.80
N LEU A 13 3.16 0.11 16.67
CA LEU A 13 1.81 -0.45 16.56
C LEU A 13 0.81 0.67 16.19
N GLY A 14 0.33 0.70 14.94
CA GLY A 14 -0.59 1.74 14.43
C GLY A 14 -0.05 2.67 13.34
N ALA A 15 1.17 2.47 12.83
CA ALA A 15 1.66 3.27 11.71
C ALA A 15 0.93 2.93 10.38
N PRO A 16 0.62 3.94 9.54
CA PRO A 16 -0.14 3.75 8.30
C PRO A 16 0.67 2.96 7.27
N ILE A 17 -0.03 2.19 6.41
CA ILE A 17 0.61 1.56 5.24
C ILE A 17 1.24 2.65 4.36
N GLN A 18 2.50 2.46 3.98
CA GLN A 18 3.18 3.31 3.01
C GLN A 18 3.67 2.49 1.83
N PHE A 19 3.68 3.14 0.67
CA PHE A 19 4.07 2.57 -0.61
C PHE A 19 5.31 3.31 -1.13
N ALA A 20 6.34 2.57 -1.54
CA ALA A 20 7.53 3.13 -2.19
C ALA A 20 7.78 2.42 -3.52
N TRP A 21 7.76 3.19 -4.62
CA TRP A 21 7.94 2.67 -5.97
C TRP A 21 9.31 3.00 -6.53
N GLN A 22 9.96 2.01 -7.15
CA GLN A 22 11.23 2.20 -7.81
C GLN A 22 11.18 1.80 -9.30
N LYS A 23 11.11 2.82 -10.16
CA LYS A 23 11.07 2.69 -11.63
C LYS A 23 12.40 2.24 -12.23
N THR A 24 13.53 2.61 -11.63
CA THR A 24 14.83 2.62 -12.32
C THR A 24 15.59 1.29 -12.33
N SER A 25 15.18 0.28 -11.56
CA SER A 25 15.95 -0.98 -11.46
C SER A 25 15.11 -2.25 -11.54
N GLY A 26 13.84 -2.17 -11.93
CA GLY A 26 13.01 -3.35 -12.14
C GLY A 26 11.56 -3.26 -11.66
N ASN A 27 10.99 -2.06 -11.52
CA ASN A 27 9.58 -1.87 -11.16
C ASN A 27 9.20 -2.62 -9.86
N TYR A 28 9.84 -2.24 -8.75
CA TYR A 28 9.57 -2.81 -7.43
C TYR A 28 8.67 -1.91 -6.60
N LEU A 29 7.62 -2.49 -6.03
CA LEU A 29 6.79 -1.86 -5.01
C LEU A 29 7.18 -2.41 -3.64
N ALA A 30 7.58 -1.53 -2.74
CA ALA A 30 7.77 -1.84 -1.34
C ALA A 30 6.57 -1.34 -0.54
N VAL A 31 6.02 -2.21 0.30
CA VAL A 31 4.90 -1.92 1.19
C VAL A 31 5.38 -2.09 2.64
N THR A 32 5.09 -1.11 3.49
CA THR A 32 5.31 -1.17 4.95
C THR A 32 3.99 -1.33 5.68
N GLY A 33 4.02 -2.01 6.83
CA GLY A 33 2.86 -2.28 7.68
C GLY A 33 2.32 -3.70 7.52
N ASN A 34 1.39 -4.08 8.40
CA ASN A 34 0.75 -5.39 8.34
C ASN A 34 -0.27 -5.40 7.19
N CYS A 35 0.11 -5.96 6.05
CA CYS A 35 -0.81 -6.24 4.96
C CYS A 35 -1.42 -7.63 5.13
N VAL A 36 -2.72 -7.74 4.86
CA VAL A 36 -3.46 -9.02 4.92
C VAL A 36 -3.60 -9.62 3.52
N ALA A 37 -3.84 -8.75 2.52
CA ALA A 37 -3.98 -9.17 1.13
C ALA A 37 -3.62 -8.01 0.20
N MET A 38 -3.17 -8.36 -1.00
CA MET A 38 -2.95 -7.42 -2.09
C MET A 38 -3.22 -8.09 -3.43
N ASP A 39 -3.79 -7.36 -4.38
CA ASP A 39 -4.05 -7.87 -5.73
C ASP A 39 -4.02 -6.74 -6.76
N TRP A 40 -3.57 -7.08 -7.97
CA TRP A 40 -3.52 -6.15 -9.10
C TRP A 40 -4.85 -6.16 -9.85
N ASP A 41 -5.20 -5.02 -10.44
CA ASP A 41 -6.26 -4.99 -11.44
C ASP A 41 -5.87 -5.73 -12.72
N LYS A 42 -6.85 -5.92 -13.61
CA LYS A 42 -6.66 -6.67 -14.87
C LYS A 42 -5.62 -6.04 -15.80
N ASP A 43 -5.41 -4.73 -15.67
CA ASP A 43 -4.55 -3.94 -16.56
C ASP A 43 -3.12 -3.82 -16.01
N GLY A 44 -2.91 -4.10 -14.72
CA GLY A 44 -1.63 -3.95 -14.02
C GLY A 44 -1.32 -2.52 -13.60
N ASP A 45 -2.35 -1.66 -13.56
CA ASP A 45 -2.22 -0.22 -13.36
C ASP A 45 -2.50 0.18 -11.91
N VAL A 46 -3.36 -0.58 -11.24
CA VAL A 46 -3.80 -0.33 -9.87
C VAL A 46 -3.57 -1.57 -9.00
N LEU A 47 -2.94 -1.38 -7.84
CA LEU A 47 -2.80 -2.40 -6.80
C LEU A 47 -3.74 -2.08 -5.64
N ALA A 48 -4.64 -3.00 -5.32
CA ALA A 48 -5.44 -2.95 -4.10
C ALA A 48 -4.67 -3.60 -2.94
N VAL A 49 -4.65 -2.94 -1.78
CA VAL A 49 -3.98 -3.44 -0.56
C VAL A 49 -4.91 -3.29 0.64
N ILE A 50 -5.04 -4.36 1.41
CA ILE A 50 -5.81 -4.41 2.65
C ILE A 50 -4.82 -4.46 3.82
N ALA A 51 -4.94 -3.50 4.74
CA ALA A 51 -4.16 -3.47 5.97
C ALA A 51 -4.87 -4.23 7.09
N GLU A 52 -4.09 -4.89 7.93
CA GLU A 52 -4.57 -5.47 9.17
C GLU A 52 -5.11 -4.35 10.08
N LYS A 53 -6.30 -4.57 10.67
CA LYS A 53 -6.98 -3.61 11.57
C LYS A 53 -7.36 -2.27 10.92
N SER A 54 -7.29 -2.14 9.60
CA SER A 54 -7.90 -1.02 8.86
C SER A 54 -9.26 -1.45 8.30
N SER A 55 -10.25 -0.57 8.39
CA SER A 55 -11.52 -0.72 7.66
C SER A 55 -11.46 -0.17 6.23
N CYS A 56 -10.30 0.39 5.84
CA CYS A 56 -10.11 1.01 4.54
C CYS A 56 -9.31 0.11 3.60
N ILE A 57 -9.70 0.09 2.33
CA ILE A 57 -8.92 -0.50 1.24
C ILE A 57 -8.05 0.61 0.65
N TYR A 58 -6.76 0.34 0.48
CA TYR A 58 -5.83 1.25 -0.17
C TYR A 58 -5.72 0.87 -1.65
N LEU A 59 -5.87 1.83 -2.54
CA LEU A 59 -5.62 1.67 -3.96
C LEU A 59 -4.37 2.47 -4.33
N TRP A 60 -3.36 1.78 -4.86
CA TRP A 60 -2.14 2.40 -5.34
C TRP A 60 -2.11 2.38 -6.87
N ASP A 61 -1.99 3.56 -7.48
CA ASP A 61 -1.89 3.75 -8.92
C ASP A 61 -0.41 3.80 -9.33
N ALA A 62 0.01 2.85 -10.16
CA ALA A 62 1.39 2.69 -10.61
C ALA A 62 1.84 3.75 -11.62
N ASN A 63 0.90 4.29 -12.39
CA ASN A 63 1.16 5.32 -13.39
C ASN A 63 1.45 6.66 -12.70
N THR A 64 0.63 7.01 -11.72
CA THR A 64 0.70 8.29 -11.01
C THR A 64 1.49 8.23 -9.70
N ASN A 65 1.84 7.04 -9.22
CA ASN A 65 2.41 6.78 -7.90
C ASN A 65 1.55 7.33 -6.74
N LYS A 66 0.24 7.45 -6.93
CA LYS A 66 -0.68 7.99 -5.92
C LYS A 66 -1.37 6.87 -5.16
N THR A 67 -1.70 7.13 -3.91
CA THR A 67 -2.52 6.24 -3.07
C THR A 67 -3.84 6.92 -2.77
N SER A 68 -4.94 6.21 -2.96
CA SER A 68 -6.27 6.61 -2.49
C SER A 68 -6.79 5.59 -1.47
N GLN A 69 -7.68 6.04 -0.60
CA GLN A 69 -8.32 5.21 0.41
C GLN A 69 -9.80 5.10 0.06
N LEU A 70 -10.29 3.87 -0.02
CA LEU A 70 -11.71 3.57 -0.11
C LEU A 70 -12.19 3.15 1.27
N ASP A 71 -12.95 4.04 1.91
CA ASP A 71 -13.64 3.74 3.16
C ASP A 71 -15.03 3.19 2.85
N ASN A 72 -15.37 2.01 3.37
CA ASN A 72 -16.60 1.30 2.97
C ASN A 72 -17.87 1.87 3.63
N GLY A 73 -17.79 3.05 4.26
CA GLY A 73 -18.94 3.72 4.89
C GLY A 73 -19.58 2.96 6.05
N MET A 74 -19.04 1.81 6.46
CA MET A 74 -19.47 1.04 7.61
C MET A 74 -19.02 1.72 8.92
N ARG A 75 -19.54 2.92 9.18
CA ARG A 75 -19.68 3.37 10.57
C ARG A 75 -20.66 2.38 11.22
N LYS A 76 -20.17 1.59 12.18
CA LYS A 76 -21.07 0.95 13.14
C LYS A 76 -21.84 2.08 13.83
N THR A 77 -23.08 2.31 13.40
CA THR A 77 -24.07 3.03 14.19
C THR A 77 -24.38 2.14 15.38
N TYR A 78 -23.92 2.55 16.56
CA TYR A 78 -24.34 2.00 17.85
C TYR A 78 -25.72 2.52 18.22
#